data_AF-A0A2N6FP43-F1
#
_entry.id   AF-A0A2N6FP43-F1
#
_cell.length_a   1.000
_cell.length_b   1.000
_cell.length_c   1.000
_cell.angle_alpha   90.00
_cell.angle_beta   90.00
_cell.angle_gamma   90.00
#
_symmetry.space_group_name_H-M   'P 1'
#
loop_
_entity.id
_entity.type
_entity.pdbx_description
1 polymer ?
#
loop_
_entity_poly.entity_id
_entity_poly.type
_entity_poly.pdbx_seq_one_letter_code
_entity_poly.pdbx_strand_id
1 'polypeptide(L)'
;MYDKTIFSQPLAIDRFIYAVENELYIEAHELLEEDWKNFKKNGEKDKAKALQGLINGATALALYFIKNKPNAYKKVWPVFKKYKPLLDSVNLDNLGKYHIARDLLIKKNHNIK
;
A
#
# COMPACT_ATOMS: atom_id res chain seq x y z
N MET A 1 -5.97 -10.88 10.05
CA MET A 1 -7.30 -10.78 9.42
C MET A 1 -8.03 -9.64 10.12
N TYR A 2 -8.20 -8.53 9.41
CA TYR A 2 -8.91 -7.35 9.88
C TYR A 2 -10.42 -7.46 9.69
N ASP A 3 -11.18 -6.58 10.33
CA ASP A 3 -12.62 -6.47 10.14
C ASP A 3 -12.93 -5.88 8.76
N LYS A 4 -13.43 -6.72 7.85
CA LYS A 4 -13.79 -6.31 6.49
C LYS A 4 -15.08 -5.49 6.42
N THR A 5 -15.89 -5.49 7.48
CA THR A 5 -17.22 -4.82 7.48
C THR A 5 -17.11 -3.30 7.50
N ILE A 6 -15.95 -2.75 7.84
CA ILE A 6 -15.70 -1.31 7.87
C ILE A 6 -15.51 -0.70 6.47
N PHE A 7 -15.43 -1.52 5.42
CA PHE A 7 -15.24 -1.08 4.05
C PHE A 7 -16.51 -1.26 3.22
N SER A 8 -17.01 -0.17 2.65
CA SER A 8 -18.13 -0.17 1.70
C SER A 8 -17.69 0.01 0.25
N GLN A 9 -16.42 0.35 0.01
CA GLN A 9 -15.93 0.60 -1.34
C GLN A 9 -15.78 -0.71 -2.14
N PRO A 10 -16.14 -0.72 -3.45
CA PRO A 10 -16.18 -1.94 -4.24
C PRO A 10 -14.80 -2.47 -4.63
N LEU A 11 -13.85 -1.59 -4.95
CA LEU A 11 -12.51 -1.98 -5.40
C LEU A 11 -11.52 -2.06 -4.24
N ALA A 12 -10.57 -2.97 -4.35
CA ALA A 12 -9.48 -3.11 -3.37
C ALA A 12 -8.66 -1.81 -3.23
N ILE A 13 -8.39 -1.12 -4.34
CA ILE A 13 -7.66 0.15 -4.31
C ILE A 13 -8.44 1.29 -3.64
N ASP A 14 -9.77 1.32 -3.78
CA ASP A 14 -10.61 2.31 -3.09
C ASP A 14 -10.59 2.08 -1.57
N ARG A 15 -10.73 0.81 -1.16
CA ARG A 15 -10.58 0.42 0.24
C ARG A 15 -9.20 0.75 0.79
N PHE A 16 -8.15 0.54 -0.01
CA PHE A 16 -6.78 0.87 0.38
C PHE A 16 -6.61 2.37 0.62
N ILE A 17 -7.09 3.21 -0.29
CA ILE A 17 -7.05 4.68 -0.13
C ILE A 17 -7.80 5.07 1.15
N TYR A 18 -9.05 4.62 1.31
CA TYR A 18 -9.84 4.90 2.51
C TYR A 18 -9.11 4.47 3.79
N ALA A 19 -8.51 3.28 3.80
CA ALA A 19 -7.76 2.78 4.94
C ALA A 19 -6.55 3.69 5.28
N VAL A 20 -5.77 4.10 4.28
CA VAL A 20 -4.62 4.99 4.51
C VAL A 20 -5.07 6.39 4.94
N GLU A 21 -6.18 6.92 4.41
CA GLU A 21 -6.73 8.23 4.81
C GLU A 21 -7.07 8.25 6.30
N ASN A 22 -7.73 7.17 6.74
CA ASN A 22 -8.22 6.97 8.10
C ASN A 22 -7.21 6.27 9.03
N GLU A 23 -5.95 6.15 8.62
CA GLU A 23 -4.85 5.61 9.44
C GLU A 23 -5.02 4.13 9.86
N LEU A 24 -5.86 3.40 9.12
CA LEU A 24 -6.10 1.96 9.23
C LEU A 24 -4.98 1.20 8.50
N TYR A 25 -3.74 1.40 8.95
CA TYR A 25 -2.56 0.92 8.22
C TYR A 25 -2.37 -0.61 8.30
N ILE A 26 -2.92 -1.26 9.32
CA ILE A 26 -2.89 -2.74 9.43
C ILE A 26 -3.82 -3.34 8.37
N GLU A 27 -5.01 -2.78 8.21
CA GLU A 27 -5.99 -3.15 7.21
C GLU A 27 -5.44 -2.90 5.80
N ALA A 28 -4.88 -1.70 5.58
CA ALA A 28 -4.34 -1.26 4.29
C ALA A 28 -3.33 -2.26 3.71
N HIS A 29 -2.42 -2.81 4.51
CA HIS A 29 -1.40 -3.72 3.96
C HIS A 29 -1.96 -5.08 3.52
N GLU A 30 -3.13 -5.50 4.01
CA GLU A 30 -3.77 -6.75 3.58
C GLU A 30 -4.66 -6.55 2.33
N LEU A 31 -5.14 -5.32 2.07
CA LEU A 31 -6.18 -5.04 1.08
C LEU A 31 -5.79 -5.27 -0.39
N LEU A 32 -4.51 -5.12 -0.74
CA LEU A 32 -4.01 -5.33 -2.11
C LEU A 32 -3.29 -6.69 -2.28
N GLU A 33 -3.28 -7.55 -1.26
CA GLU A 33 -2.52 -8.81 -1.31
C GLU A 33 -3.02 -9.79 -2.36
N GLU A 34 -4.33 -9.86 -2.59
CA GLU A 34 -4.91 -10.79 -3.57
C GLU A 34 -4.52 -10.39 -4.99
N ASP A 35 -4.71 -9.12 -5.35
CA ASP A 35 -4.27 -8.57 -6.64
C ASP A 35 -2.76 -8.77 -6.84
N TRP A 36 -1.95 -8.53 -5.79
CA TRP A 36 -0.52 -8.79 -5.81
C TRP A 36 -0.17 -10.25 -6.10
N LYS A 37 -0.85 -11.20 -5.43
CA LYS A 37 -0.66 -12.64 -5.66
C LYS A 37 -1.07 -13.04 -7.07
N ASN A 38 -2.15 -12.48 -7.59
CA ASN A 38 -2.63 -12.72 -8.95
C ASN A 38 -1.62 -12.24 -10.00
N PHE A 39 -1.10 -11.02 -9.89
CA PHE A 39 -0.04 -10.54 -10.80
C PHE A 39 1.22 -11.40 -10.73
N LYS A 40 1.64 -11.86 -9.54
CA LYS A 40 2.77 -12.79 -9.42
C LYS A 40 2.51 -14.10 -10.15
N LYS A 41 1.32 -14.68 -9.97
CA LYS A 41 0.92 -15.95 -10.59
C LYS A 41 0.87 -15.84 -12.11
N ASN A 42 0.43 -14.70 -12.63
CA ASN A 42 0.32 -14.43 -14.06
C ASN A 42 1.65 -13.99 -14.72
N GLY A 43 2.74 -13.88 -13.96
CA GLY A 43 4.03 -13.43 -14.48
C GLY A 43 4.16 -11.92 -14.71
N GLU A 44 3.18 -11.13 -14.27
CA GLU A 44 3.13 -9.67 -14.39
C GLU A 44 4.00 -8.99 -13.31
N LYS A 45 5.31 -9.23 -13.39
CA LYS A 45 6.29 -8.92 -12.34
C LYS A 45 6.29 -7.46 -11.90
N ASP A 46 6.16 -6.52 -12.84
CA ASP A 46 6.24 -5.09 -12.51
C ASP A 46 4.95 -4.58 -11.86
N LYS A 47 3.78 -5.08 -12.28
CA LYS A 47 2.50 -4.82 -11.59
C LYS A 47 2.53 -5.35 -10.17
N ALA A 48 3.03 -6.59 -10.00
CA ALA A 48 3.22 -7.18 -8.68
C ALA A 48 4.16 -6.34 -7.81
N LYS A 49 5.31 -5.88 -8.33
CA LYS A 49 6.23 -5.01 -7.58
C LYS A 49 5.60 -3.66 -7.25
N ALA A 50 4.84 -3.06 -8.17
CA ALA A 50 4.15 -1.80 -7.92
C ALA A 50 3.18 -1.91 -6.73
N LEU A 51 2.35 -2.95 -6.69
CA LEU A 51 1.46 -3.25 -5.56
C LEU A 51 2.25 -3.59 -4.29
N GLN A 52 3.35 -4.34 -4.40
CA GLN A 52 4.26 -4.61 -3.29
C GLN A 52 4.79 -3.31 -2.67
N GLY A 53 5.07 -2.30 -3.50
CA GLY A 53 5.46 -0.97 -3.05
C GLY A 53 4.40 -0.39 -2.12
N LEU A 54 3.16 -0.26 -2.58
CA LEU A 54 2.05 0.29 -1.79
C LEU A 54 1.79 -0.49 -0.50
N ILE A 55 1.73 -1.82 -0.58
CA ILE A 55 1.57 -2.71 0.58
C ILE A 55 2.67 -2.45 1.61
N ASN A 56 3.93 -2.37 1.19
CA ASN A 56 5.04 -2.11 2.11
C ASN A 56 5.01 -0.67 2.65
N GLY A 57 4.47 0.29 1.91
CA GLY A 57 4.22 1.64 2.40
C GLY A 57 3.27 1.60 3.60
N ALA A 58 2.11 0.96 3.45
CA ALA A 58 1.16 0.76 4.54
C ALA A 58 1.78 -0.03 5.72
N THR A 59 2.48 -1.13 5.46
CA THR A 59 3.18 -1.90 6.50
C THR A 59 4.18 -1.06 7.29
N ALA A 60 4.94 -0.20 6.60
CA ALA A 60 5.89 0.68 7.25
C ALA A 60 5.20 1.68 8.18
N LEU A 61 4.11 2.31 7.74
CA LEU A 61 3.33 3.24 8.56
C LEU A 61 2.69 2.52 9.77
N ALA A 62 2.16 1.31 9.58
CA ALA A 62 1.65 0.48 10.68
C ALA A 62 2.75 0.15 11.71
N LEU A 63 3.96 -0.17 11.24
CA LEU A 63 5.10 -0.43 12.12
C LEU A 63 5.46 0.80 12.96
N TYR A 64 5.44 1.99 12.37
CA TYR A 64 5.79 3.22 13.08
C TYR A 64 4.66 3.69 14.01
N PHE A 65 3.49 4.00 13.46
CA PHE A 65 2.40 4.67 14.20
C PHE A 65 1.61 3.75 15.12
N ILE A 66 1.43 2.48 14.76
CA ILE A 66 0.56 1.56 15.51
C ILE A 66 1.39 0.63 16.39
N LYS A 67 2.47 0.06 15.86
CA LYS A 67 3.28 -0.95 16.56
C LYS A 67 4.44 -0.37 17.36
N ASN A 68 4.72 0.93 17.26
CA ASN A 68 5.86 1.62 17.90
C ASN A 68 7.22 0.93 17.61
N LYS A 69 7.46 0.55 16.35
CA LYS A 69 8.67 -0.14 15.87
C LYS A 69 9.42 0.69 14.80
N PRO A 70 10.03 1.84 15.17
CA PRO A 70 10.69 2.73 14.20
C PRO A 70 11.86 2.07 13.45
N ASN A 71 12.61 1.17 14.10
CA ASN A 71 13.69 0.43 13.44
C ASN A 71 13.18 -0.55 12.37
N ALA A 72 12.00 -1.14 12.57
CA ALA A 72 11.39 -2.00 11.56
C ALA A 72 10.84 -1.18 10.39
N TYR A 73 10.20 -0.03 10.67
CA TYR A 73 9.80 0.94 9.66
C TYR A 73 10.98 1.31 8.74
N LYS A 74 12.15 1.66 9.30
CA LYS A 74 13.36 2.02 8.53
C LYS A 74 13.82 0.93 7.56
N LYS A 75 13.53 -0.36 7.86
CA LYS A 75 13.85 -1.50 6.98
C LYS A 75 12.81 -1.70 5.88
N VAL A 76 11.53 -1.40 6.15
CA VAL A 76 10.41 -1.67 5.24
C VAL A 76 10.13 -0.51 4.28
N TRP A 77 10.14 0.74 4.75
CA TRP A 77 9.89 1.93 3.92
C TRP A 77 10.75 2.02 2.64
N PRO A 78 12.04 1.62 2.64
CA PRO A 78 12.84 1.59 1.41
C PRO A 78 12.23 0.73 0.29
N VAL A 79 11.46 -0.32 0.60
CA VAL A 79 10.78 -1.16 -0.40
C VAL A 79 9.69 -0.36 -1.12
N PHE A 80 8.89 0.43 -0.38
CA PHE A 80 7.94 1.37 -0.98
C PHE A 80 8.67 2.36 -1.89
N LYS A 81 9.73 3.01 -1.40
CA LYS A 81 10.49 3.99 -2.19
C LYS A 81 11.04 3.40 -3.50
N LYS A 82 11.52 2.16 -3.44
CA LYS A 82 12.08 1.42 -4.58
C LYS A 82 11.03 1.12 -5.65
N TYR A 83 9.82 0.70 -5.25
CA TYR A 83 8.83 0.20 -6.20
C TYR A 83 7.72 1.18 -6.57
N LYS A 84 7.48 2.25 -5.80
CA LYS A 84 6.49 3.27 -6.17
C LYS A 84 6.68 3.89 -7.58
N PRO A 85 7.89 4.04 -8.16
CA PRO A 85 8.04 4.58 -9.51
C PRO A 85 7.49 3.65 -10.59
N LEU A 86 7.34 2.35 -10.31
CA LEU A 86 6.76 1.41 -11.27
C LEU A 86 5.29 1.73 -11.58
N LEU A 87 4.60 2.46 -10.69
CA LEU A 87 3.24 2.96 -10.96
C LEU A 87 3.18 3.91 -12.16
N ASP A 88 4.30 4.49 -12.58
CA ASP A 88 4.32 5.38 -13.74
C ASP A 88 4.55 4.62 -15.05
N SER A 89 4.94 3.33 -14.98
CA SER A 89 5.28 2.50 -16.14
C SER A 89 4.37 1.29 -16.36
N VAL A 90 3.60 0.87 -15.35
CA VAL A 90 2.69 -0.27 -15.47
C VAL A 90 1.32 0.15 -16.00
N ASN A 91 0.69 -0.73 -16.77
CA ASN A 91 -0.72 -0.59 -17.13
C ASN A 91 -1.60 -1.29 -16.09
N LEU A 92 -2.35 -0.52 -15.31
CA LEU A 92 -3.33 -1.00 -14.33
C LEU A 92 -4.67 -0.33 -14.60
N ASP A 93 -5.76 -1.08 -14.45
CA ASP A 93 -7.08 -0.48 -14.40
C ASP A 93 -7.14 0.48 -13.21
N ASN A 94 -7.76 1.65 -13.42
CA ASN A 94 -7.82 2.70 -12.40
C ASN A 94 -6.45 3.23 -11.95
N LEU A 95 -5.44 3.29 -12.84
CA LEU A 95 -4.08 3.74 -12.51
C LEU A 95 -4.01 5.03 -11.68
N GLY A 96 -4.87 6.01 -11.96
CA GLY A 96 -4.96 7.26 -11.19
C GLY A 96 -5.22 7.05 -9.69
N LYS A 97 -5.98 6.00 -9.31
CA LYS A 97 -6.22 5.65 -7.89
C LYS A 97 -4.95 5.13 -7.22
N TYR A 98 -4.13 4.37 -7.94
CA TYR A 98 -2.85 3.91 -7.41
C TYR A 98 -1.85 5.07 -7.21
N HIS A 99 -1.92 6.11 -8.05
CA HIS A 99 -1.15 7.34 -7.84
C HIS A 99 -1.65 8.10 -6.59
N ILE A 100 -2.97 8.22 -6.40
CA ILE A 100 -3.55 8.78 -5.18
C ILE A 100 -3.05 8.03 -3.94
N ALA A 101 -3.10 6.70 -3.95
CA ALA A 101 -2.62 5.86 -2.85
C ALA A 101 -1.13 6.10 -2.54
N ARG A 102 -0.28 6.19 -3.59
CA ARG A 102 1.15 6.51 -3.45
C ARG A 102 1.35 7.86 -2.76
N ASP A 103 0.68 8.89 -3.25
CA ASP A 103 0.89 10.26 -2.79
C ASP A 103 0.37 10.45 -1.37
N LEU A 104 -0.72 9.77 -1.02
CA LEU A 104 -1.25 9.74 0.33
C LEU A 104 -0.29 9.05 1.32
N LEU A 105 0.32 7.92 0.95
CA LEU A 105 1.35 7.27 1.77
C LEU A 105 2.54 8.21 2.02
N ILE A 106 3.00 8.94 0.99
CA ILE A 106 4.08 9.94 1.12
C ILE A 106 3.66 11.04 2.09
N LYS A 107 2.45 11.57 1.93
CA LYS A 107 1.90 12.61 2.81
C LYS A 107 1.84 12.15 4.28
N LYS A 108 1.31 10.95 4.55
CA LYS A 108 1.28 10.39 5.91
C LYS A 108 2.69 10.18 6.48
N ASN A 109 3.64 9.79 5.63
CA ASN A 109 5.03 9.60 6.02
C ASN A 109 5.74 10.90 6.45
N HIS A 110 5.30 12.08 6.01
CA HIS A 110 5.86 13.36 6.48
C HIS A 110 5.59 13.63 7.97
N ASN A 111 4.63 12.91 8.58
CA ASN A 111 4.32 13.04 10.01
C ASN A 111 5.22 12.19 10.91
N ILE A 112 6.16 11.44 10.34
CA ILE A 112 7.15 10.63 11.08
C ILE A 112 8.24 11.54 11.63
N LYS A 113 8.53 11.39 12.93
CA LYS A 113 9.61 12.09 13.65
C LYS A 113 10.89 11.23 13.71
#